data_AF-A0A8C4NCV3-F1
#
_entry.id   AF-A0A8C4NCV3-F1
#
_cell.length_a   1.000
_cell.length_b   1.000
_cell.length_c   1.000
_cell.angle_alpha   90.00
_cell.angle_beta   90.00
_cell.angle_gamma   90.00
#
_symmetry.space_group_name_H-M   'P 1'
#
loop_
_entity.id
_entity.type
_entity.pdbx_description
1 polymer ?
#
loop_
_entity_poly.entity_id
_entity_poly.type
_entity_poly.pdbx_seq_one_letter_code
_entity_poly.pdbx_strand_id
1 'polypeptide(L)'
;MEEGNGADDGCKDEAAASGGRGLASQRPGASQSRSCTKVDRNRTRNEAALVGSLPGSSWDGMSGRGRERGGSLSYSRRSLHGPSPDIHFGPKACMLRNQTTVMHIQDPASQRLTWSKPPLSVLVVKKIGDVRLLENFLQLCAFLIEEKHMIVLIEKSVLEDPLLENIESYSSIRKKLCTFREGYDDISKQIDLIICLGGDGTLLYASTLFQASVPPVMAFHLGSLGFLTPFKFESFKSNVAQVIEGNAAVVLRSRLKVKVMKVQRNGDTESSLLQLERNGPQPLTCRSLETLEGNRTAIQIQVLNEVVVDRGPSSYLSNVDLFLDNRLITTVQGDGLIISTPTGSTAYAVAAGASMIHPNVPAILITPICPHSLSFRPIVVPAGVELTIRLSPDGKNTAWVSFDGRQRQEIRQGDRVQPWEM
;
A
#
# COMPACT_ATOMS: atom_id res chain seq x y z
N MET A 1 20.05 -54.69 -46.67
CA MET A 1 19.10 -55.80 -46.75
C MET A 1 17.83 -55.33 -46.05
N GLU A 2 17.06 -54.41 -46.63
CA GLU A 2 16.25 -54.53 -47.89
C GLU A 2 15.08 -55.50 -47.68
N GLU A 3 13.81 -55.22 -48.02
CA GLU A 3 13.15 -54.17 -48.84
C GLU A 3 11.81 -53.76 -48.15
N GLY A 4 10.98 -52.78 -48.54
CA GLY A 4 11.05 -51.76 -49.60
C GLY A 4 9.67 -51.48 -50.26
N ASN A 5 9.21 -50.21 -50.23
CA ASN A 5 8.12 -49.60 -51.05
C ASN A 5 6.66 -50.16 -50.89
N GLY A 6 5.58 -49.45 -51.22
CA GLY A 6 5.42 -48.03 -51.60
C GLY A 6 3.96 -47.66 -51.99
N ALA A 7 3.53 -46.47 -51.56
CA ALA A 7 2.71 -45.43 -52.24
C ALA A 7 1.34 -45.69 -52.93
N ASP A 8 0.42 -44.77 -52.58
CA ASP A 8 -0.48 -43.95 -53.43
C ASP A 8 -1.95 -44.28 -53.82
N ASP A 9 -2.77 -43.24 -53.58
CA ASP A 9 -3.91 -42.65 -54.32
C ASP A 9 -5.26 -43.35 -54.60
N GLY A 10 -6.32 -42.52 -54.77
CA GLY A 10 -7.42 -42.86 -55.69
C GLY A 10 -8.90 -42.62 -55.27
N CYS A 11 -9.32 -41.37 -55.12
CA CYS A 11 -10.70 -40.84 -55.00
C CYS A 11 -11.79 -41.42 -55.95
N LYS A 12 -13.11 -41.38 -55.56
CA LYS A 12 -14.25 -40.89 -56.42
C LYS A 12 -15.70 -40.93 -55.84
N ASP A 13 -16.45 -39.86 -56.20
CA ASP A 13 -17.89 -39.69 -56.56
C ASP A 13 -19.04 -40.18 -55.59
N GLU A 14 -20.26 -39.59 -55.46
CA GLU A 14 -20.93 -38.37 -55.97
C GLU A 14 -22.21 -37.96 -55.13
N ALA A 15 -22.87 -36.81 -55.48
CA ALA A 15 -24.32 -36.46 -55.36
C ALA A 15 -25.11 -36.48 -54.00
N ALA A 16 -26.22 -35.73 -53.76
CA ALA A 16 -26.78 -34.49 -54.33
C ALA A 16 -27.93 -33.85 -53.46
N ALA A 17 -28.09 -32.53 -53.63
CA ALA A 17 -29.20 -31.56 -53.42
C ALA A 17 -30.67 -32.01 -53.76
N SER A 18 -31.81 -31.32 -53.49
CA SER A 18 -32.18 -30.02 -52.80
C SER A 18 -33.73 -29.78 -52.72
N GLY A 19 -34.19 -28.77 -51.93
CA GLY A 19 -35.46 -27.98 -52.11
C GLY A 19 -36.79 -28.52 -51.49
N GLY A 20 -37.84 -27.75 -51.14
CA GLY A 20 -38.01 -26.28 -50.95
C GLY A 20 -39.50 -25.75 -50.96
N ARG A 21 -39.90 -24.90 -49.98
CA ARG A 21 -41.15 -24.04 -49.88
C ARG A 21 -42.52 -24.77 -49.72
N GLY A 22 -43.59 -24.24 -49.07
CA GLY A 22 -43.84 -23.03 -48.25
C GLY A 22 -45.33 -22.82 -47.82
N LEU A 23 -45.62 -21.71 -47.08
CA LEU A 23 -46.93 -21.01 -46.82
C LEU A 23 -47.91 -21.38 -45.66
N ALA A 24 -47.95 -20.47 -44.65
CA ALA A 24 -49.09 -19.81 -43.95
C ALA A 24 -50.25 -20.57 -43.24
N SER A 25 -50.50 -20.26 -41.93
CA SER A 25 -51.47 -19.20 -41.51
C SER A 25 -51.76 -19.10 -39.98
N GLN A 26 -52.23 -17.91 -39.54
CA GLN A 26 -52.95 -17.53 -38.30
C GLN A 26 -52.27 -17.52 -36.89
N ARG A 27 -52.85 -16.67 -36.02
CA ARG A 27 -52.44 -16.14 -34.67
C ARG A 27 -53.60 -16.40 -33.66
N PRO A 28 -53.61 -15.99 -32.36
CA PRO A 28 -52.65 -15.16 -31.58
C PRO A 28 -52.28 -15.70 -30.17
N GLY A 29 -51.38 -15.00 -29.46
CA GLY A 29 -51.10 -15.23 -28.04
C GLY A 29 -49.92 -14.39 -27.51
N ALA A 30 -50.23 -13.23 -26.91
CA ALA A 30 -49.33 -12.30 -26.23
C ALA A 30 -48.44 -12.96 -25.15
N SER A 31 -47.30 -12.41 -24.74
CA SER A 31 -46.91 -10.99 -24.63
C SER A 31 -45.43 -10.71 -24.92
N GLN A 32 -45.12 -9.51 -25.43
CA GLN A 32 -43.74 -9.08 -25.73
C GLN A 32 -43.13 -8.15 -24.68
N SER A 33 -41.80 -8.22 -24.63
CA SER A 33 -40.85 -7.30 -24.00
C SER A 33 -40.79 -5.91 -24.69
N ARG A 34 -39.89 -5.04 -24.17
CA ARG A 34 -39.41 -3.73 -24.69
C ARG A 34 -40.18 -2.51 -24.14
N SER A 35 -39.58 -1.32 -23.97
CA SER A 35 -38.18 -0.87 -24.18
C SER A 35 -37.87 0.41 -23.41
N CYS A 36 -36.57 0.70 -23.25
CA CYS A 36 -36.03 1.99 -22.82
C CYS A 36 -36.49 3.16 -23.73
N THR A 37 -36.80 4.32 -23.13
CA THR A 37 -36.93 5.62 -23.82
C THR A 37 -36.31 6.74 -22.98
N LYS A 38 -35.57 7.66 -23.65
CA LYS A 38 -35.13 8.94 -23.09
C LYS A 38 -36.27 9.97 -23.22
N VAL A 39 -36.47 10.83 -22.21
CA VAL A 39 -36.96 12.22 -22.38
C VAL A 39 -36.25 13.13 -21.36
N ASP A 40 -36.32 14.44 -21.61
CA ASP A 40 -35.34 15.48 -21.29
C ASP A 40 -35.56 16.29 -19.97
N ARG A 41 -34.74 17.34 -19.82
CA ARG A 41 -34.54 18.28 -18.70
C ARG A 41 -35.74 19.15 -18.27
N ASN A 42 -35.49 19.84 -17.14
CA ASN A 42 -36.10 21.09 -16.62
C ASN A 42 -37.35 21.01 -15.73
N ARG A 43 -37.14 21.22 -14.42
CA ARG A 43 -37.81 22.32 -13.69
C ARG A 43 -37.02 22.81 -12.47
N THR A 44 -37.37 24.00 -11.99
CA THR A 44 -36.52 24.88 -11.18
C THR A 44 -37.07 25.18 -9.78
N ARG A 45 -36.12 25.42 -8.85
CA ARG A 45 -36.17 26.38 -7.73
C ARG A 45 -37.12 26.17 -6.53
N ASN A 46 -36.58 26.65 -5.40
CA ASN A 46 -37.18 27.08 -4.13
C ASN A 46 -37.51 26.05 -3.04
N GLU A 47 -36.79 26.17 -1.93
CA GLU A 47 -37.16 26.15 -0.49
C GLU A 47 -35.91 25.68 0.29
N ALA A 48 -35.10 26.51 0.96
CA ALA A 48 -35.36 27.64 1.88
C ALA A 48 -35.90 27.20 3.25
N ALA A 49 -34.95 27.02 4.19
CA ALA A 49 -35.05 27.13 5.65
C ALA A 49 -36.27 26.55 6.39
N LEU A 50 -35.99 25.65 7.34
CA LEU A 50 -36.69 25.66 8.64
C LEU A 50 -35.80 25.08 9.75
N VAL A 51 -35.47 25.92 10.73
CA VAL A 51 -34.73 25.55 11.94
C VAL A 51 -35.72 25.03 12.98
N GLY A 52 -35.59 23.78 13.39
CA GLY A 52 -36.40 23.18 14.46
C GLY A 52 -35.72 23.31 15.82
N SER A 53 -36.33 24.07 16.74
CA SER A 53 -35.78 24.33 18.07
C SER A 53 -36.06 23.19 19.05
N LEU A 54 -35.11 22.86 19.93
CA LEU A 54 -35.32 22.01 21.11
C LEU A 54 -35.66 22.88 22.34
N PRO A 55 -36.63 22.50 23.19
CA PRO A 55 -36.98 23.25 24.40
C PRO A 55 -36.00 22.99 25.56
N GLY A 56 -35.88 23.96 26.46
CA GLY A 56 -34.79 24.00 27.43
C GLY A 56 -35.06 23.44 28.83
N SER A 57 -33.98 23.33 29.61
CA SER A 57 -33.93 23.43 31.08
C SER A 57 -32.52 23.94 31.44
N SER A 58 -32.35 25.24 31.67
CA SER A 58 -32.53 25.92 32.96
C SER A 58 -31.47 25.53 34.01
N TRP A 59 -30.35 26.26 34.02
CA TRP A 59 -29.56 26.53 35.23
C TRP A 59 -29.21 28.01 35.25
N ASP A 60 -29.75 28.72 36.24
CA ASP A 60 -29.61 30.16 36.41
C ASP A 60 -28.27 30.58 37.02
N GLY A 61 -27.87 31.81 36.69
CA GLY A 61 -27.19 32.70 37.64
C GLY A 61 -25.70 32.48 37.91
N MET A 62 -24.85 33.33 37.34
CA MET A 62 -24.39 34.55 38.06
C MET A 62 -23.53 35.45 37.15
N SER A 63 -23.74 36.76 37.26
CA SER A 63 -23.15 37.79 36.40
C SER A 63 -21.70 38.15 36.77
N GLY A 64 -20.80 38.29 35.78
CA GLY A 64 -19.40 38.68 36.00
C GLY A 64 -18.75 39.39 34.81
N ARG A 65 -18.90 40.73 34.76
CA ARG A 65 -18.18 41.77 33.99
C ARG A 65 -17.14 41.33 32.95
N GLY A 66 -17.33 41.77 31.71
CA GLY A 66 -16.48 41.40 30.58
C GLY A 66 -15.07 41.99 30.57
N ARG A 67 -14.23 41.41 29.70
CA ARG A 67 -13.02 42.03 29.18
C ARG A 67 -12.70 41.43 27.82
N GLU A 68 -12.84 42.20 26.76
CA GLU A 68 -12.29 41.83 25.46
C GLU A 68 -10.76 41.72 25.59
N ARG A 69 -10.22 40.58 25.19
CA ARG A 69 -8.80 40.43 24.84
C ARG A 69 -8.73 39.52 23.62
N GLY A 70 -8.15 40.04 22.54
CA GLY A 70 -7.85 39.23 21.36
C GLY A 70 -6.91 38.09 21.76
N GLY A 71 -7.42 36.86 21.67
CA GLY A 71 -6.64 35.64 21.82
C GLY A 71 -6.40 35.04 20.45
N SER A 72 -5.13 35.00 20.01
CA SER A 72 -4.73 34.12 18.92
C SER A 72 -5.20 32.69 19.25
N LEU A 73 -5.86 32.03 18.30
CA LEU A 73 -6.28 30.63 18.42
C LEU A 73 -5.04 29.74 18.44
N SER A 74 -4.41 29.65 19.61
CA SER A 74 -3.34 28.69 19.89
C SER A 74 -3.92 27.29 19.73
N TYR A 75 -3.59 26.62 18.63
CA TYR A 75 -3.98 25.25 18.34
C TYR A 75 -3.29 24.33 19.36
N SER A 76 -3.93 24.16 20.53
CA SER A 76 -3.40 23.38 21.64
C SER A 76 -3.26 21.93 21.19
N ARG A 77 -2.02 21.52 20.87
CA ARG A 77 -1.68 20.13 20.55
C ARG A 77 -1.98 19.27 21.78
N ARG A 78 -3.17 18.66 21.82
CA ARG A 78 -3.46 17.57 22.75
C ARG A 78 -2.61 16.38 22.33
N SER A 79 -1.94 15.75 23.28
CA SER A 79 -1.20 14.52 23.01
C SER A 79 -2.14 13.46 22.46
N LEU A 80 -1.63 12.60 21.59
CA LEU A 80 -2.37 11.41 21.13
C LEU A 80 -2.42 10.33 22.22
N HIS A 81 -1.55 10.41 23.22
CA HIS A 81 -1.75 9.69 24.46
C HIS A 81 -2.92 10.32 25.22
N GLY A 82 -3.95 9.51 25.50
CA GLY A 82 -5.02 9.89 26.41
C GLY A 82 -4.49 10.24 27.81
N PRO A 83 -5.33 10.80 28.70
CA PRO A 83 -4.92 11.05 30.08
C PRO A 83 -4.36 9.77 30.69
N SER A 84 -3.21 9.86 31.35
CA SER A 84 -2.60 8.70 32.01
C SER A 84 -3.63 8.04 32.92
N PRO A 85 -3.89 6.73 32.79
CA PRO A 85 -4.92 6.07 33.59
C PRO A 85 -4.61 6.25 35.08
N ASP A 86 -5.66 6.35 35.90
CA ASP A 86 -5.45 6.36 37.34
C ASP A 86 -4.73 5.07 37.74
N ILE A 87 -3.62 5.23 38.44
CA ILE A 87 -2.78 4.14 38.91
C ILE A 87 -3.24 3.63 40.29
N HIS A 88 -4.21 4.29 40.93
CA HIS A 88 -4.82 3.83 42.17
C HIS A 88 -6.05 2.96 41.90
N PHE A 89 -6.07 1.78 42.52
CA PHE A 89 -7.15 0.80 42.41
C PHE A 89 -7.89 0.74 43.76
N GLY A 90 -8.85 1.65 43.93
CA GLY A 90 -9.54 1.83 45.20
C GLY A 90 -8.64 2.37 46.32
N PRO A 91 -9.00 2.17 47.60
CA PRO A 91 -8.38 2.90 48.72
C PRO A 91 -7.01 2.37 49.18
N LYS A 92 -6.52 1.24 48.63
CA LYS A 92 -5.32 0.56 49.15
C LYS A 92 -4.35 -0.01 48.10
N ALA A 93 -4.78 -0.22 46.86
CA ALA A 93 -3.91 -0.77 45.82
C ALA A 93 -3.46 0.34 44.85
N CYS A 94 -2.25 0.21 44.31
CA CYS A 94 -1.77 1.06 43.23
C CYS A 94 -0.79 0.30 42.34
N MET A 95 -0.61 0.75 41.09
CA MET A 95 0.39 0.21 40.18
C MET A 95 1.80 0.59 40.64
N LEU A 96 2.64 -0.41 40.90
CA LEU A 96 4.04 -0.20 41.29
C LEU A 96 4.82 0.45 40.14
N ARG A 97 5.34 1.66 40.34
CA ARG A 97 6.19 2.36 39.36
C ARG A 97 7.64 1.88 39.44
N ASN A 98 7.95 0.75 38.81
CA ASN A 98 9.33 0.36 38.57
C ASN A 98 9.94 1.22 37.45
N GLN A 99 11.03 1.94 37.73
CA GLN A 99 11.71 2.77 36.72
C GLN A 99 12.21 1.94 35.52
N THR A 100 12.52 0.67 35.73
CA THR A 100 12.94 -0.29 34.68
C THR A 100 11.80 -0.72 33.74
N THR A 101 10.53 -0.51 34.11
CA THR A 101 9.37 -0.84 33.26
C THR A 101 8.76 0.37 32.55
N VAL A 102 9.30 1.57 32.76
CA VAL A 102 8.82 2.80 32.08
C VAL A 102 9.47 2.90 30.71
N MET A 103 8.68 2.68 29.65
CA MET A 103 9.11 2.94 28.27
C MET A 103 9.03 4.44 27.95
N HIS A 104 10.14 5.04 27.57
CA HIS A 104 10.18 6.41 27.05
C HIS A 104 9.81 6.44 25.57
N ILE A 105 8.51 6.60 25.28
CA ILE A 105 7.97 6.76 23.93
C ILE A 105 7.86 8.25 23.61
N GLN A 106 8.37 8.69 22.45
CA GLN A 106 8.18 10.07 21.98
C GLN A 106 6.75 10.28 21.50
N ASP A 107 6.09 11.38 21.88
CA ASP A 107 4.73 11.71 21.41
C ASP A 107 4.73 11.87 19.88
N PRO A 108 4.02 11.01 19.12
CA PRO A 108 3.98 11.08 17.66
C PRO A 108 3.46 12.41 17.10
N ALA A 109 2.66 13.18 17.86
CA ALA A 109 2.17 14.50 17.46
C ALA A 109 3.21 15.64 17.65
N SER A 110 4.34 15.35 18.29
CA SER A 110 5.41 16.31 18.60
C SER A 110 6.61 16.26 17.66
N GLN A 111 6.71 15.22 16.81
CA GLN A 111 7.88 14.93 15.97
C GLN A 111 8.10 15.98 14.87
N ARG A 112 9.38 16.37 14.67
CA ARG A 112 9.81 17.36 13.69
C ARG A 112 11.11 16.94 13.00
N LEU A 113 11.25 17.32 11.74
CA LEU A 113 12.44 17.07 10.95
C LEU A 113 13.57 18.02 11.35
N THR A 114 14.76 17.49 11.57
CA THR A 114 15.98 18.25 11.79
C THR A 114 17.11 17.71 10.93
N TRP A 115 17.77 18.57 10.18
CA TRP A 115 18.92 18.22 9.36
C TRP A 115 20.21 18.41 10.14
N SER A 116 21.01 17.35 10.27
CA SER A 116 22.37 17.44 10.85
C SER A 116 23.38 18.08 9.89
N LYS A 117 23.11 17.96 8.58
CA LYS A 117 23.73 18.66 7.45
C LYS A 117 22.63 18.97 6.44
N PRO A 118 22.69 20.10 5.72
CA PRO A 118 21.69 20.40 4.69
C PRO A 118 21.67 19.28 3.63
N PRO A 119 20.49 18.85 3.15
CA PRO A 119 20.39 17.83 2.12
C PRO A 119 21.02 18.33 0.83
N LEU A 120 21.71 17.45 0.11
CA LEU A 120 22.36 17.72 -1.17
C LEU A 120 21.78 16.88 -2.31
N SER A 121 21.24 15.68 -2.02
CA SER A 121 20.66 14.78 -3.00
C SER A 121 19.16 14.55 -2.79
N VAL A 122 18.42 14.54 -3.91
CA VAL A 122 16.97 14.30 -3.92
C VAL A 122 16.65 13.17 -4.90
N LEU A 123 15.93 12.15 -4.43
CA LEU A 123 15.26 11.18 -5.29
C LEU A 123 13.88 11.74 -5.68
N VAL A 124 13.63 11.91 -6.98
CA VAL A 124 12.30 12.32 -7.47
C VAL A 124 11.59 11.12 -8.09
N VAL A 125 10.48 10.71 -7.48
CA VAL A 125 9.61 9.60 -7.93
C VAL A 125 8.35 10.18 -8.55
N LYS A 126 8.08 9.93 -9.84
CA LYS A 126 6.80 10.27 -10.49
C LYS A 126 5.94 9.03 -10.71
N LYS A 127 4.61 9.18 -10.69
CA LYS A 127 3.70 8.13 -11.20
C LYS A 127 3.94 7.96 -12.71
N ILE A 128 4.17 6.72 -13.13
CA ILE A 128 4.39 6.33 -14.53
C ILE A 128 3.08 6.52 -15.34
N GLY A 129 3.19 6.97 -16.59
CA GLY A 129 2.06 7.08 -17.54
C GLY A 129 1.06 8.22 -17.31
N ASP A 130 1.22 9.07 -16.27
CA ASP A 130 0.32 10.21 -16.03
C ASP A 130 0.87 11.49 -16.68
N VAL A 131 0.38 11.82 -17.89
CA VAL A 131 0.82 12.96 -18.70
C VAL A 131 0.76 14.30 -17.94
N ARG A 132 -0.20 14.45 -17.03
CA ARG A 132 -0.41 15.68 -16.21
C ARG A 132 0.72 15.95 -15.23
N LEU A 133 1.57 14.96 -14.96
CA LEU A 133 2.73 15.12 -14.09
C LEU A 133 3.97 15.66 -14.81
N LEU A 134 4.03 15.62 -16.14
CA LEU A 134 5.28 15.83 -16.88
C LEU A 134 5.81 17.26 -16.73
N GLU A 135 4.98 18.28 -16.95
CA GLU A 135 5.35 19.68 -16.74
C GLU A 135 5.73 19.96 -15.27
N ASN A 136 4.91 19.47 -14.33
CA ASN A 136 5.12 19.64 -12.89
C ASN A 136 6.43 18.96 -12.42
N PHE A 137 6.74 17.78 -12.95
CA PHE A 137 8.00 17.09 -12.73
C PHE A 137 9.19 17.89 -13.26
N LEU A 138 9.12 18.44 -14.47
CA LEU A 138 10.19 19.26 -15.03
C LEU A 138 10.37 20.58 -14.25
N GLN A 139 9.28 21.23 -13.82
CA GLN A 139 9.33 22.42 -12.96
C GLN A 139 9.98 22.13 -11.61
N LEU A 140 9.67 20.98 -10.99
CA LEU A 140 10.31 20.55 -9.75
C LEU A 140 11.81 20.29 -9.96
N CYS A 141 12.17 19.53 -11.00
CA CYS A 141 13.57 19.21 -11.30
C CYS A 141 14.40 20.48 -11.61
N ALA A 142 13.85 21.43 -12.38
CA ALA A 142 14.47 22.73 -12.62
C ALA A 142 14.70 23.51 -11.31
N PHE A 143 13.67 23.63 -10.47
CA PHE A 143 13.77 24.29 -9.16
C PHE A 143 14.86 23.67 -8.26
N LEU A 144 14.91 22.35 -8.16
CA LEU A 144 15.89 21.64 -7.33
C LEU A 144 17.33 21.84 -7.82
N ILE A 145 17.55 21.83 -9.14
CA ILE A 145 18.89 21.93 -9.73
C ILE A 145 19.37 23.40 -9.81
N GLU A 146 18.47 24.32 -10.17
CA GLU A 146 18.83 25.70 -10.53
C GLU A 146 18.65 26.69 -9.38
N GLU A 147 17.59 26.55 -8.57
CA GLU A 147 17.35 27.42 -7.40
C GLU A 147 17.89 26.83 -6.08
N LYS A 148 17.99 25.50 -5.97
CA LYS A 148 18.47 24.81 -4.76
C LYS A 148 19.82 24.10 -4.90
N HIS A 149 20.39 24.04 -6.11
CA HIS A 149 21.70 23.43 -6.41
C HIS A 149 21.87 21.99 -5.90
N MET A 150 20.78 21.21 -5.93
CA MET A 150 20.75 19.82 -5.47
C MET A 150 21.01 18.83 -6.62
N ILE A 151 21.58 17.68 -6.26
CA ILE A 151 21.72 16.53 -7.18
C ILE A 151 20.35 15.83 -7.24
N VAL A 152 19.73 15.83 -8.42
CA VAL A 152 18.44 15.15 -8.65
C VAL A 152 18.68 13.78 -9.27
N LEU A 153 18.31 12.74 -8.54
CA LEU A 153 18.33 11.34 -8.99
C LEU A 153 16.91 10.90 -9.39
N ILE A 154 16.80 10.22 -10.53
CA ILE A 154 15.56 9.62 -11.02
C ILE A 154 15.78 8.19 -11.53
N GLU A 155 14.73 7.41 -11.67
CA GLU A 155 14.81 6.08 -12.30
C GLU A 155 15.14 6.22 -13.80
N LYS A 156 15.98 5.34 -14.35
CA LYS A 156 16.40 5.39 -15.76
C LYS A 156 15.22 5.30 -16.74
N SER A 157 14.20 4.51 -16.42
CA SER A 157 12.97 4.39 -17.22
C SER A 157 12.22 5.72 -17.37
N VAL A 158 12.32 6.62 -16.37
CA VAL A 158 11.74 7.97 -16.42
C VAL A 158 12.51 8.87 -17.38
N LEU A 159 13.84 8.72 -17.50
CA LEU A 159 14.65 9.48 -18.48
C LEU A 159 14.36 9.06 -19.93
N GLU A 160 13.94 7.81 -20.12
CA GLU A 160 13.63 7.18 -21.41
C GLU A 160 12.14 7.31 -21.80
N ASP A 161 11.34 8.04 -21.02
CA ASP A 161 9.93 8.32 -21.28
C ASP A 161 9.77 9.22 -22.53
N PRO A 162 9.22 8.74 -23.65
CA PRO A 162 9.14 9.50 -24.90
C PRO A 162 8.23 10.72 -24.79
N LEU A 163 7.36 10.78 -23.77
CA LEU A 163 6.51 11.93 -23.53
C LEU A 163 7.30 13.15 -23.03
N LEU A 164 8.47 12.96 -22.41
CA LEU A 164 9.35 14.05 -21.98
C LEU A 164 10.17 14.62 -23.15
N GLU A 165 10.50 13.83 -24.16
CA GLU A 165 11.29 14.29 -25.32
C GLU A 165 10.57 15.36 -26.15
N ASN A 166 9.23 15.43 -26.07
CA ASN A 166 8.40 16.44 -26.71
C ASN A 166 8.43 17.83 -26.02
N ILE A 167 9.07 17.96 -24.85
CA ILE A 167 9.05 19.21 -24.06
C ILE A 167 10.40 19.92 -24.18
N GLU A 168 10.41 21.14 -24.74
CA GLU A 168 11.65 21.90 -25.04
C GLU A 168 12.58 22.05 -23.83
N SER A 169 12.03 22.33 -22.65
CA SER A 169 12.79 22.53 -21.41
C SER A 169 13.51 21.27 -20.92
N TYR A 170 13.05 20.07 -21.32
CA TYR A 170 13.66 18.80 -20.93
C TYR A 170 15.11 18.69 -21.43
N SER A 171 15.40 19.19 -22.63
CA SER A 171 16.73 19.11 -23.26
C SER A 171 17.88 19.66 -22.38
N SER A 172 17.61 20.72 -21.62
CA SER A 172 18.57 21.40 -20.75
C SER A 172 18.71 20.70 -19.39
N ILE A 173 17.60 20.16 -18.88
CA ILE A 173 17.53 19.47 -17.58
C ILE A 173 18.11 18.04 -17.70
N ARG A 174 17.83 17.33 -18.80
CA ARG A 174 18.24 15.92 -19.06
C ARG A 174 19.73 15.68 -18.83
N LYS A 175 20.59 16.66 -19.17
CA LYS A 175 22.06 16.57 -19.01
C LYS A 175 22.54 16.72 -17.56
N LYS A 176 21.71 17.28 -16.68
CA LYS A 176 22.00 17.54 -15.25
C LYS A 176 21.38 16.49 -14.32
N LEU A 177 20.46 15.65 -14.83
CA LEU A 177 19.81 14.58 -14.06
C LEU A 177 20.74 13.37 -13.90
N CYS A 178 20.83 12.85 -12.67
CA CYS A 178 21.43 11.54 -12.43
C CYS A 178 20.37 10.44 -12.59
N THR A 179 20.79 9.24 -13.02
CA THR A 179 19.89 8.08 -13.14
C THR A 179 20.38 6.88 -12.35
N PHE A 180 19.44 6.03 -11.92
CA PHE A 180 19.71 4.69 -11.39
C PHE A 180 18.77 3.66 -12.05
N ARG A 181 19.16 2.38 -12.00
CA ARG A 181 18.34 1.25 -12.46
C ARG A 181 17.85 0.45 -11.27
N GLU A 182 16.53 0.28 -11.17
CA GLU A 182 15.92 -0.64 -10.21
C GLU A 182 16.50 -2.05 -10.39
N GLY A 183 16.85 -2.69 -9.27
CA GLY A 183 17.45 -4.02 -9.25
C GLY A 183 18.94 -4.11 -9.61
N TYR A 184 19.61 -3.02 -9.98
CA TYR A 184 21.04 -3.04 -10.34
C TYR A 184 21.91 -2.03 -9.60
N ASP A 185 21.36 -0.91 -9.14
CA ASP A 185 22.13 0.18 -8.51
C ASP A 185 21.60 0.43 -7.08
N ASP A 186 22.47 0.40 -6.05
CA ASP A 186 22.07 0.68 -4.65
C ASP A 186 22.17 2.18 -4.33
N ILE A 187 21.01 2.81 -4.19
CA ILE A 187 20.87 4.24 -3.89
C ILE A 187 20.63 4.52 -2.40
N SER A 188 20.55 3.49 -1.55
CA SER A 188 20.08 3.59 -0.16
C SER A 188 20.87 4.56 0.72
N LYS A 189 22.15 4.78 0.38
CA LYS A 189 23.10 5.66 1.09
C LYS A 189 23.40 6.96 0.35
N GLN A 190 22.79 7.18 -0.82
CA GLN A 190 23.09 8.29 -1.73
C GLN A 190 22.04 9.41 -1.67
N ILE A 191 20.91 9.18 -1.01
CA ILE A 191 19.72 10.05 -1.03
C ILE A 191 19.46 10.67 0.34
N ASP A 192 19.41 12.00 0.40
CA ASP A 192 19.08 12.74 1.63
C ASP A 192 17.58 13.03 1.77
N LEU A 193 16.86 13.21 0.64
CA LEU A 193 15.44 13.56 0.59
C LEU A 193 14.73 12.80 -0.55
N ILE A 194 13.48 12.38 -0.33
CA ILE A 194 12.64 11.78 -1.37
C ILE A 194 11.46 12.70 -1.65
N ILE A 195 11.22 13.04 -2.92
CA ILE A 195 10.03 13.77 -3.36
C ILE A 195 9.20 12.90 -4.29
N CYS A 196 7.95 12.64 -3.91
CA CYS A 196 6.98 11.86 -4.67
C CYS A 196 5.96 12.77 -5.36
N LEU A 197 5.74 12.58 -6.66
CA LEU A 197 4.72 13.24 -7.47
C LEU A 197 3.69 12.22 -7.96
N GLY A 198 2.47 12.25 -7.40
CA GLY A 198 1.39 11.38 -7.84
C GLY A 198 0.45 10.94 -6.71
N GLY A 199 0.14 9.64 -6.69
CA GLY A 199 -0.70 9.02 -5.66
C GLY A 199 0.10 8.09 -4.74
N ASP A 200 -0.60 7.45 -3.80
CA ASP A 200 -0.02 6.68 -2.70
C ASP A 200 0.95 5.56 -3.15
N GLY A 201 0.74 4.97 -4.34
CA GLY A 201 1.66 3.98 -4.94
C GLY A 201 3.08 4.50 -5.22
N THR A 202 3.30 5.81 -5.28
CA THR A 202 4.66 6.40 -5.37
C THR A 202 5.43 6.29 -4.06
N LEU A 203 4.75 6.31 -2.90
CA LEU A 203 5.39 6.05 -1.61
C LEU A 203 5.63 4.56 -1.37
N LEU A 204 4.77 3.68 -1.88
CA LEU A 204 5.05 2.23 -1.87
C LEU A 204 6.31 1.94 -2.67
N TYR A 205 6.47 2.57 -3.84
CA TYR A 205 7.70 2.46 -4.61
C TYR A 205 8.93 2.96 -3.82
N ALA A 206 8.85 4.14 -3.20
CA ALA A 206 9.91 4.62 -2.33
C ALA A 206 10.22 3.64 -1.18
N SER A 207 9.21 3.06 -0.52
CA SER A 207 9.40 2.05 0.52
C SER A 207 10.17 0.82 0.01
N THR A 208 9.86 0.33 -1.20
CA THR A 208 10.58 -0.82 -1.79
C THR A 208 12.05 -0.53 -2.03
N LEU A 209 12.42 0.70 -2.44
CA LEU A 209 13.81 1.09 -2.65
C LEU A 209 14.61 1.12 -1.33
N PHE A 210 14.02 1.56 -0.22
CA PHE A 210 14.71 1.75 1.07
C PHE A 210 14.32 0.68 2.11
N GLN A 211 14.93 -0.50 2.02
CA GLN A 211 14.69 -1.65 2.92
C GLN A 211 15.34 -1.52 4.32
N ALA A 212 15.97 -0.39 4.64
CA ALA A 212 16.60 -0.12 5.93
C ALA A 212 16.14 1.24 6.50
N SER A 213 17.05 2.21 6.66
CA SER A 213 16.69 3.59 6.95
C SER A 213 16.05 4.23 5.72
N VAL A 214 14.95 4.96 5.91
CA VAL A 214 14.26 5.70 4.84
C VAL A 214 14.55 7.19 5.02
N PRO A 215 15.08 7.88 3.99
CA PRO A 215 15.16 9.34 3.98
C PRO A 215 13.76 9.99 4.14
N PRO A 216 13.65 11.24 4.61
CA PRO A 216 12.37 11.94 4.70
C PRO A 216 11.63 11.93 3.34
N VAL A 217 10.34 11.57 3.36
CA VAL A 217 9.49 11.51 2.16
C VAL A 217 8.52 12.67 2.15
N MET A 218 8.60 13.51 1.11
CA MET A 218 7.67 14.59 0.83
C MET A 218 6.81 14.22 -0.39
N ALA A 219 5.48 14.17 -0.24
CA ALA A 219 4.61 13.62 -1.27
C ALA A 219 3.49 14.58 -1.70
N PHE A 220 3.43 14.86 -3.00
CA PHE A 220 2.48 15.77 -3.62
C PHE A 220 1.37 15.03 -4.39
N HIS A 221 0.12 15.42 -4.17
CA HIS A 221 -1.02 15.05 -5.02
C HIS A 221 -1.27 16.10 -6.10
N LEU A 222 -1.72 15.63 -7.27
CA LEU A 222 -2.11 16.46 -8.43
C LEU A 222 -3.52 16.08 -8.94
N GLY A 223 -4.37 15.60 -8.02
CA GLY A 223 -5.71 15.09 -8.33
C GLY A 223 -6.52 14.90 -7.04
N SER A 224 -7.22 13.78 -6.91
CA SER A 224 -7.85 13.39 -5.65
C SER A 224 -6.80 13.29 -4.52
N LEU A 225 -7.15 13.80 -3.35
CA LEU A 225 -6.33 13.68 -2.13
C LEU A 225 -6.15 12.19 -1.78
N GLY A 226 -4.90 11.74 -1.72
CA GLY A 226 -4.55 10.40 -1.19
C GLY A 226 -4.28 10.45 0.31
N PHE A 227 -4.24 9.28 0.96
CA PHE A 227 -3.97 9.20 2.40
C PHE A 227 -2.49 9.46 2.73
N LEU A 228 -1.60 9.32 1.75
CA LEU A 228 -0.15 9.46 1.93
C LEU A 228 0.45 10.72 1.29
N THR A 229 -0.33 11.47 0.51
CA THR A 229 0.11 12.57 -0.34
C THR A 229 -0.46 13.93 0.13
N PRO A 230 -0.04 14.49 1.29
CA PRO A 230 -0.71 15.65 1.89
C PRO A 230 -0.47 16.98 1.15
N PHE A 231 0.61 17.12 0.37
CA PHE A 231 0.99 18.40 -0.22
C PHE A 231 0.30 18.65 -1.57
N LYS A 232 -0.12 19.89 -1.78
CA LYS A 232 -0.61 20.41 -3.05
C LYS A 232 0.55 20.96 -3.89
N PHE A 233 0.60 20.62 -5.18
CA PHE A 233 1.73 20.99 -6.04
C PHE A 233 1.82 22.50 -6.31
N GLU A 234 0.71 23.24 -6.29
CA GLU A 234 0.67 24.69 -6.54
C GLU A 234 1.53 25.52 -5.57
N SER A 235 1.90 24.95 -4.42
CA SER A 235 2.77 25.57 -3.40
C SER A 235 4.11 24.85 -3.23
N PHE A 236 4.55 24.04 -4.22
CA PHE A 236 5.73 23.19 -4.07
C PHE A 236 7.00 23.97 -3.69
N LYS A 237 7.26 25.14 -4.29
CA LYS A 237 8.49 25.92 -4.02
C LYS A 237 8.65 26.30 -2.55
N SER A 238 7.60 26.83 -1.93
CA SER A 238 7.61 27.20 -0.50
C SER A 238 7.67 25.98 0.40
N ASN A 239 6.91 24.92 0.07
CA ASN A 239 6.85 23.73 0.90
C ASN A 239 8.19 22.96 0.88
N VAL A 240 8.85 22.85 -0.28
CA VAL A 240 10.17 22.23 -0.42
C VAL A 240 11.24 23.07 0.27
N ALA A 241 11.20 24.41 0.14
CA ALA A 241 12.12 25.29 0.87
C ALA A 241 12.01 25.10 2.38
N GLN A 242 10.78 25.10 2.92
CA GLN A 242 10.52 24.86 4.35
C GLN A 242 11.00 23.47 4.82
N VAL A 243 10.88 22.44 3.98
CA VAL A 243 11.41 21.10 4.31
C VAL A 243 12.94 21.11 4.34
N ILE A 244 13.61 21.76 3.40
CA ILE A 244 15.09 21.86 3.32
C ILE A 244 15.68 22.71 4.46
N GLU A 245 15.02 23.81 4.83
CA GLU A 245 15.40 24.66 5.98
C GLU A 245 15.27 23.92 7.33
N GLY A 246 14.58 22.79 7.34
CA GLY A 246 14.30 21.98 8.52
C GLY A 246 13.10 22.50 9.31
N ASN A 247 12.83 21.86 10.44
CA ASN A 247 11.71 22.18 11.32
C ASN A 247 10.31 21.90 10.72
N ALA A 248 10.19 21.11 9.65
CA ALA A 248 8.92 20.56 9.17
C ALA A 248 8.32 19.56 10.19
N ALA A 249 6.99 19.45 10.28
CA ALA A 249 6.35 18.40 11.07
C ALA A 249 6.43 17.05 10.34
N VAL A 250 6.70 15.96 11.07
CA VAL A 250 6.86 14.62 10.50
C VAL A 250 5.85 13.65 11.13
N VAL A 251 5.39 12.70 10.33
CA VAL A 251 4.62 11.53 10.78
C VAL A 251 5.46 10.30 10.51
N LEU A 252 6.01 9.68 11.56
CA LEU A 252 6.64 8.38 11.44
C LEU A 252 5.56 7.32 11.24
N ARG A 253 5.49 6.78 10.02
CA ARG A 253 4.62 5.65 9.68
C ARG A 253 5.39 4.36 9.91
N SER A 254 4.83 3.44 10.68
CA SER A 254 5.44 2.14 10.89
C SER A 254 5.41 1.27 9.64
N ARG A 255 6.32 0.29 9.60
CA ARG A 255 6.45 -0.73 8.55
C ARG A 255 6.51 -2.09 9.21
N LEU A 256 5.96 -3.11 8.54
CA LEU A 256 6.19 -4.49 8.97
C LEU A 256 7.51 -4.97 8.40
N LYS A 257 8.39 -5.52 9.25
CA LYS A 257 9.43 -6.45 8.81
C LYS A 257 8.80 -7.81 8.62
N VAL A 258 9.19 -8.52 7.57
CA VAL A 258 8.64 -9.82 7.22
C VAL A 258 9.78 -10.79 6.93
N LYS A 259 9.94 -11.81 7.79
CA LYS A 259 10.84 -12.95 7.52
C LYS A 259 10.02 -14.05 6.86
N VAL A 260 10.33 -14.40 5.61
CA VAL A 260 9.83 -15.64 5.00
C VAL A 260 10.92 -16.69 5.10
N MET A 261 10.58 -17.82 5.71
CA MET A 261 11.42 -19.01 5.75
C MET A 261 10.81 -20.07 4.86
N LYS A 262 11.52 -20.48 3.81
CA LYS A 262 11.15 -21.58 2.94
C LYS A 262 11.98 -22.83 3.27
N VAL A 263 11.36 -24.00 3.22
CA VAL A 263 12.07 -25.28 3.35
C VAL A 263 12.61 -25.68 1.99
N GLN A 264 13.93 -25.87 1.89
CA GLN A 264 14.58 -26.26 0.64
C GLN A 264 14.22 -27.70 0.29
N ARG A 265 13.71 -27.94 -0.92
CA ARG A 265 13.34 -29.28 -1.41
C ARG A 265 14.21 -29.67 -2.59
N ASN A 266 14.50 -30.96 -2.72
CA ASN A 266 15.25 -31.50 -3.85
C ASN A 266 14.46 -31.23 -5.15
N GLY A 267 14.96 -30.30 -5.98
CA GLY A 267 14.33 -29.85 -7.23
C GLY A 267 14.09 -28.32 -7.33
N ASP A 268 14.15 -27.57 -6.22
CA ASP A 268 13.87 -26.12 -6.26
C ASP A 268 14.97 -25.26 -6.94
N THR A 269 16.13 -25.85 -7.27
CA THR A 269 17.29 -25.15 -7.85
C THR A 269 17.00 -24.52 -9.22
N GLU A 270 16.24 -25.19 -10.10
CA GLU A 270 15.87 -24.66 -11.41
C GLU A 270 14.67 -23.68 -11.32
N SER A 271 13.70 -23.98 -10.44
CA SER A 271 12.51 -23.14 -10.27
C SER A 271 12.81 -21.78 -9.65
N SER A 272 13.85 -21.68 -8.80
CA SER A 272 14.23 -20.42 -8.15
C SER A 272 14.74 -19.38 -9.17
N LEU A 273 15.55 -19.83 -10.14
CA LEU A 273 16.07 -18.98 -11.23
C LEU A 273 14.94 -18.52 -12.18
N LEU A 274 14.01 -19.42 -12.53
CA LEU A 274 12.87 -19.07 -13.40
C LEU A 274 11.82 -18.17 -12.72
N GLN A 275 11.68 -18.23 -11.39
CA GLN A 275 10.84 -17.29 -10.64
C GLN A 275 11.47 -15.89 -10.50
N LEU A 276 12.81 -15.82 -10.46
CA LEU A 276 13.55 -14.55 -10.53
C LEU A 276 13.30 -13.82 -11.86
N GLU A 277 13.28 -14.53 -12.99
CA GLU A 277 13.03 -13.92 -14.31
C GLU A 277 11.58 -13.45 -14.51
N ARG A 278 10.58 -14.16 -13.96
CA ARG A 278 9.15 -13.80 -14.12
C ARG A 278 8.69 -12.63 -13.26
N ASN A 279 9.36 -12.34 -12.15
CA ASN A 279 8.92 -11.32 -11.19
C ASN A 279 9.51 -9.91 -11.46
N GLY A 280 10.21 -9.73 -12.59
CA GLY A 280 10.95 -8.51 -12.90
C GLY A 280 12.27 -8.40 -12.12
N PRO A 281 13.12 -7.38 -12.39
CA PRO A 281 14.36 -7.19 -11.67
C PRO A 281 14.05 -6.94 -10.18
N GLN A 282 14.42 -7.89 -9.32
CA GLN A 282 14.28 -7.70 -7.87
C GLN A 282 15.21 -6.56 -7.43
N PRO A 283 14.75 -5.60 -6.60
CA PRO A 283 15.61 -4.55 -6.04
C PRO A 283 16.88 -5.13 -5.43
N LEU A 284 18.05 -4.51 -5.62
CA LEU A 284 19.30 -4.98 -4.99
C LEU A 284 19.19 -5.07 -3.46
N THR A 285 18.35 -4.24 -2.86
CA THR A 285 18.02 -4.24 -1.43
C THR A 285 17.22 -5.47 -1.00
N CYS A 286 16.67 -6.23 -1.95
CA CYS A 286 16.10 -7.56 -1.76
C CYS A 286 17.10 -8.69 -2.05
N ARG A 287 18.41 -8.40 -2.19
CA ARG A 287 19.45 -9.41 -1.93
C ARG A 287 19.34 -9.82 -0.47
N SER A 288 18.56 -10.87 -0.27
CA SER A 288 18.34 -11.53 1.00
C SER A 288 19.67 -11.70 1.72
N LEU A 289 19.68 -11.34 3.01
CA LEU A 289 20.51 -12.03 3.98
C LEU A 289 20.00 -13.47 4.06
N GLU A 290 20.38 -14.27 3.05
CA GLU A 290 20.16 -15.72 2.98
C GLU A 290 20.96 -16.39 4.08
N THR A 291 20.43 -16.24 5.29
CA THR A 291 20.98 -16.87 6.48
C THR A 291 20.54 -18.32 6.40
N LEU A 292 21.43 -19.17 5.89
CA LEU A 292 21.26 -20.62 5.81
C LEU A 292 21.23 -21.24 7.22
N GLU A 293 20.12 -21.05 7.93
CA GLU A 293 19.79 -21.73 9.18
C GLU A 293 19.39 -23.19 8.88
N GLY A 294 20.33 -23.99 8.35
CA GLY A 294 20.14 -25.36 7.88
C GLY A 294 19.53 -25.45 6.47
N ASN A 295 18.72 -26.48 6.20
CA ASN A 295 17.99 -26.69 4.93
C ASN A 295 16.83 -25.67 4.72
N ARG A 296 17.02 -24.41 5.07
CA ARG A 296 16.02 -23.35 4.97
C ARG A 296 16.64 -22.09 4.40
N THR A 297 15.96 -21.50 3.43
CA THR A 297 16.28 -20.17 2.93
C THR A 297 15.41 -19.14 3.65
N ALA A 298 16.01 -18.03 4.08
CA ALA A 298 15.34 -16.94 4.75
C ALA A 298 15.48 -15.65 3.93
N ILE A 299 14.35 -14.99 3.68
CA ILE A 299 14.28 -13.68 3.01
C ILE A 299 13.65 -12.69 3.99
N GLN A 300 14.19 -11.48 4.08
CA GLN A 300 13.63 -10.38 4.88
C GLN A 300 13.24 -9.23 3.97
N ILE A 301 12.00 -8.74 4.12
CA ILE A 301 11.42 -7.63 3.34
C ILE A 301 10.73 -6.67 4.33
N GLN A 302 10.74 -5.37 4.03
CA GLN A 302 9.95 -4.36 4.73
C GLN A 302 8.79 -3.88 3.86
N VAL A 303 7.57 -3.88 4.43
CA VAL A 303 6.34 -3.40 3.77
C VAL A 303 5.74 -2.22 4.51
N LEU A 304 5.20 -1.25 3.76
CA LEU A 304 4.58 -0.04 4.31
C LEU A 304 3.10 -0.25 4.61
N ASN A 305 2.36 -0.92 3.73
CA ASN A 305 0.94 -1.16 3.88
C ASN A 305 0.67 -2.55 4.42
N GLU A 306 0.96 -3.60 3.64
CA GLU A 306 0.49 -4.95 3.96
C GLU A 306 1.34 -6.11 3.43
N VAL A 307 1.22 -7.23 4.16
CA VAL A 307 1.52 -8.59 3.70
C VAL A 307 0.19 -9.28 3.43
N VAL A 308 0.01 -9.80 2.22
CA VAL A 308 -1.19 -10.57 1.86
C VAL A 308 -0.80 -12.02 1.67
N VAL A 309 -1.47 -12.95 2.35
CA VAL A 309 -1.39 -14.39 2.09
C VAL A 309 -2.71 -14.86 1.50
N ASP A 310 -2.71 -15.29 0.24
CA ASP A 310 -3.92 -15.61 -0.54
C ASP A 310 -3.88 -17.02 -1.17
N ARG A 311 -5.04 -17.58 -1.52
CA ARG A 311 -5.17 -18.95 -2.08
C ARG A 311 -4.57 -19.14 -3.48
N GLY A 312 -4.04 -18.10 -4.11
CA GLY A 312 -3.45 -18.16 -5.44
C GLY A 312 -4.47 -18.45 -6.54
N PRO A 313 -4.07 -19.22 -7.57
CA PRO A 313 -4.98 -19.69 -8.61
C PRO A 313 -5.86 -20.87 -8.16
N SER A 314 -5.72 -21.38 -6.93
CA SER A 314 -6.50 -22.51 -6.42
C SER A 314 -7.99 -22.18 -6.41
N SER A 315 -8.83 -23.09 -6.92
CA SER A 315 -10.30 -23.00 -6.84
C SER A 315 -10.85 -23.34 -5.44
N TYR A 316 -10.04 -24.02 -4.62
CA TYR A 316 -10.39 -24.36 -3.25
C TYR A 316 -9.97 -23.26 -2.28
N LEU A 317 -10.66 -23.18 -1.14
CA LEU A 317 -10.29 -22.29 -0.04
C LEU A 317 -8.84 -22.54 0.43
N SER A 318 -8.16 -21.48 0.87
CA SER A 318 -6.91 -21.59 1.61
C SER A 318 -7.20 -21.97 3.06
N ASN A 319 -6.35 -22.81 3.66
CA ASN A 319 -6.34 -23.11 5.09
C ASN A 319 -5.05 -22.54 5.69
N VAL A 320 -5.13 -21.35 6.28
CA VAL A 320 -3.97 -20.57 6.74
C VAL A 320 -4.00 -20.47 8.27
N ASP A 321 -3.05 -21.11 8.93
CA ASP A 321 -2.92 -21.05 10.39
C ASP A 321 -2.25 -19.74 10.81
N LEU A 322 -2.92 -19.00 11.70
CA LEU A 322 -2.42 -17.76 12.29
C LEU A 322 -2.02 -18.00 13.76
N PHE A 323 -0.76 -17.74 14.07
CA PHE A 323 -0.21 -17.77 15.42
C PHE A 323 0.15 -16.34 15.88
N LEU A 324 -0.07 -16.06 17.17
CA LEU A 324 0.36 -14.86 17.87
C LEU A 324 1.17 -15.31 19.09
N ASP A 325 2.40 -14.80 19.24
CA ASP A 325 3.35 -15.18 20.29
C ASP A 325 3.46 -16.72 20.46
N ASN A 326 3.62 -17.41 19.32
CA ASN A 326 3.65 -18.87 19.17
C ASN A 326 2.39 -19.65 19.60
N ARG A 327 1.27 -18.98 19.91
CA ARG A 327 -0.04 -19.63 20.19
C ARG A 327 -0.93 -19.58 18.96
N LEU A 328 -1.53 -20.72 18.57
CA LEU A 328 -2.50 -20.77 17.48
C LEU A 328 -3.76 -19.98 17.88
N ILE A 329 -4.13 -18.98 17.09
CA ILE A 329 -5.33 -18.17 17.29
C ILE A 329 -6.50 -18.74 16.48
N THR A 330 -6.29 -18.99 15.20
CA THR A 330 -7.30 -19.57 14.31
C THR A 330 -6.66 -20.12 13.04
N THR A 331 -7.33 -21.10 12.41
CA THR A 331 -7.12 -21.44 11.01
C THR A 331 -8.09 -20.63 10.17
N VAL A 332 -7.59 -19.79 9.28
CA VAL A 332 -8.38 -19.00 8.34
C VAL A 332 -8.75 -19.87 7.16
N GLN A 333 -10.04 -20.10 6.96
CA GLN A 333 -10.60 -20.78 5.79
C GLN A 333 -11.29 -19.74 4.91
N GLY A 334 -10.72 -19.44 3.74
CA GLY A 334 -11.20 -18.33 2.89
C GLY A 334 -10.33 -18.08 1.66
N ASP A 335 -10.51 -16.91 1.05
CA ASP A 335 -9.63 -16.43 -0.03
C ASP A 335 -8.21 -16.11 0.49
N GLY A 336 -8.07 -15.67 1.74
CA GLY A 336 -6.77 -15.38 2.35
C GLY A 336 -6.82 -14.57 3.66
N LEU A 337 -5.68 -13.96 3.99
CA LEU A 337 -5.42 -13.17 5.19
C LEU A 337 -4.49 -11.99 4.86
N ILE A 338 -4.85 -10.79 5.32
CA ILE A 338 -4.03 -9.57 5.21
C ILE A 338 -3.49 -9.24 6.61
N ILE A 339 -2.19 -9.04 6.72
CA ILE A 339 -1.55 -8.39 7.87
C ILE A 339 -1.11 -7.00 7.42
N SER A 340 -1.60 -5.94 8.06
CA SER A 340 -1.36 -4.56 7.62
C SER A 340 -0.97 -3.63 8.77
N THR A 341 -0.24 -2.57 8.43
CA THR A 341 0.08 -1.45 9.32
C THR A 341 -1.14 -0.52 9.46
N PRO A 342 -1.11 0.44 10.40
CA PRO A 342 -2.10 1.53 10.44
C PRO A 342 -2.15 2.30 9.12
N THR A 343 -1.02 2.43 8.41
CA THR A 343 -0.94 3.03 7.08
C THR A 343 -1.67 2.20 6.02
N GLY A 344 -1.51 0.87 6.05
CA GLY A 344 -2.21 -0.08 5.18
C GLY A 344 -3.69 -0.23 5.47
N SER A 345 -4.18 0.27 6.62
CA SER A 345 -5.60 0.20 6.99
C SER A 345 -6.54 0.86 5.96
N THR A 346 -6.04 1.82 5.17
CA THR A 346 -6.78 2.49 4.09
C THR A 346 -6.50 1.91 2.69
N ALA A 347 -5.66 0.89 2.59
CA ALA A 347 -5.24 0.23 1.35
C ALA A 347 -6.07 -1.04 1.10
N TYR A 348 -5.47 -2.23 0.93
CA TYR A 348 -6.26 -3.42 0.62
C TYR A 348 -7.14 -3.88 1.81
N ALA A 349 -6.69 -3.61 3.04
CA ALA A 349 -7.39 -3.99 4.26
C ALA A 349 -8.82 -3.40 4.34
N VAL A 350 -9.05 -2.13 3.95
CA VAL A 350 -10.40 -1.53 4.00
C VAL A 350 -11.37 -2.22 3.04
N ALA A 351 -10.88 -2.68 1.87
CA ALA A 351 -11.70 -3.40 0.89
C ALA A 351 -12.11 -4.81 1.40
N ALA A 352 -11.29 -5.41 2.27
CA ALA A 352 -11.62 -6.64 2.99
C ALA A 352 -12.42 -6.39 4.30
N GLY A 353 -12.83 -5.15 4.58
CA GLY A 353 -13.70 -4.79 5.71
C GLY A 353 -12.97 -4.35 6.99
N ALA A 354 -11.67 -4.07 6.93
CA ALA A 354 -10.94 -3.49 8.06
C ALA A 354 -11.44 -2.07 8.42
N SER A 355 -11.19 -1.66 9.67
CA SER A 355 -11.38 -0.27 10.09
C SER A 355 -10.19 0.59 9.68
N MET A 356 -10.44 1.84 9.29
CA MET A 356 -9.37 2.82 9.09
C MET A 356 -8.76 3.21 10.43
N ILE A 357 -7.43 3.17 10.55
CA ILE A 357 -6.67 3.47 11.76
C ILE A 357 -5.73 4.64 11.49
N HIS A 358 -5.63 5.56 12.44
CA HIS A 358 -4.74 6.71 12.34
C HIS A 358 -3.27 6.26 12.41
N PRO A 359 -2.35 6.77 11.56
CA PRO A 359 -0.99 6.27 11.42
C PRO A 359 -0.15 6.26 12.71
N ASN A 360 -0.51 7.09 13.69
CA ASN A 360 0.19 7.19 14.98
C ASN A 360 -0.30 6.18 16.05
N VAL A 361 -1.22 5.27 15.72
CA VAL A 361 -1.68 4.21 16.64
C VAL A 361 -0.75 3.00 16.50
N PRO A 362 0.02 2.60 17.53
CA PRO A 362 0.97 1.49 17.42
C PRO A 362 0.25 0.14 17.46
N ALA A 363 -0.12 -0.38 16.29
CA ALA A 363 -0.91 -1.60 16.16
C ALA A 363 -0.77 -2.27 14.79
N ILE A 364 -0.83 -3.61 14.79
CA ILE A 364 -0.91 -4.43 13.59
C ILE A 364 -2.38 -4.84 13.37
N LEU A 365 -2.87 -4.76 12.13
CA LEU A 365 -4.21 -5.19 11.76
C LEU A 365 -4.16 -6.55 11.07
N ILE A 366 -5.09 -7.42 11.44
CA ILE A 366 -5.26 -8.78 10.93
C ILE A 366 -6.64 -8.88 10.30
N THR A 367 -6.72 -8.97 8.98
CA THR A 367 -7.97 -8.85 8.21
C THR A 367 -8.17 -10.07 7.30
N PRO A 368 -9.17 -10.94 7.54
CA PRO A 368 -9.45 -12.05 6.63
C PRO A 368 -10.02 -11.58 5.30
N ILE A 369 -9.68 -12.28 4.22
CA ILE A 369 -10.27 -12.09 2.89
C ILE A 369 -11.33 -13.16 2.68
N CYS A 370 -12.59 -12.75 2.54
CA CYS A 370 -13.75 -13.62 2.30
C CYS A 370 -13.76 -14.89 3.17
N PRO A 371 -13.71 -14.77 4.53
CA PRO A 371 -13.68 -15.94 5.40
C PRO A 371 -15.00 -16.72 5.30
N HIS A 372 -14.90 -18.05 5.25
CA HIS A 372 -16.06 -18.95 5.33
C HIS A 372 -16.71 -18.93 6.73
N SER A 373 -15.96 -18.51 7.75
CA SER A 373 -16.49 -18.29 9.11
C SER A 373 -17.10 -16.90 9.25
N LEU A 374 -18.42 -16.84 9.41
CA LEU A 374 -19.20 -15.60 9.61
C LEU A 374 -18.82 -14.84 10.90
N SER A 375 -18.15 -15.49 11.85
CA SER A 375 -17.72 -14.86 13.10
C SER A 375 -16.30 -14.27 13.05
N PHE A 376 -15.49 -14.60 12.03
CA PHE A 376 -14.12 -14.12 11.95
C PHE A 376 -14.08 -12.70 11.37
N ARG A 377 -13.95 -11.72 12.26
CA ARG A 377 -13.87 -10.30 11.94
C ARG A 377 -12.42 -9.81 11.97
N PRO A 378 -12.10 -8.65 11.37
CA PRO A 378 -10.78 -8.04 11.49
C PRO A 378 -10.39 -7.81 12.96
N ILE A 379 -9.14 -8.11 13.30
CA ILE A 379 -8.58 -7.97 14.65
C ILE A 379 -7.47 -6.92 14.62
N VAL A 380 -7.39 -6.10 15.67
CA VAL A 380 -6.29 -5.16 15.89
C VAL A 380 -5.49 -5.66 17.09
N VAL A 381 -4.18 -5.81 16.93
CA VAL A 381 -3.25 -6.29 17.98
C VAL A 381 -2.14 -5.27 18.24
N PRO A 382 -1.54 -5.23 19.44
CA PRO A 382 -0.47 -4.27 19.74
C PRO A 382 0.76 -4.46 18.83
N ALA A 383 1.47 -3.37 18.51
CA ALA A 383 2.66 -3.38 17.65
C ALA A 383 3.74 -4.42 18.04
N GLY A 384 3.90 -4.68 19.34
CA GLY A 384 4.99 -5.52 19.87
C GLY A 384 4.76 -7.04 19.86
N VAL A 385 3.69 -7.55 19.23
CA VAL A 385 3.43 -9.01 19.15
C VAL A 385 4.16 -9.65 17.97
N GLU A 386 4.59 -10.91 18.12
CA GLU A 386 5.13 -11.69 16.99
C GLU A 386 4.01 -12.48 16.31
N LEU A 387 3.74 -12.18 15.04
CA LEU A 387 2.81 -12.97 14.24
C LEU A 387 3.58 -14.04 13.45
N THR A 388 2.98 -15.22 13.32
CA THR A 388 3.48 -16.28 12.44
C THR A 388 2.34 -16.90 11.67
N ILE A 389 2.48 -16.92 10.35
CA ILE A 389 1.53 -17.50 9.40
C ILE A 389 2.13 -18.79 8.82
N ARG A 390 1.33 -19.85 8.75
CA ARG A 390 1.70 -21.15 8.17
C ARG A 390 0.54 -21.69 7.35
N LEU A 391 0.81 -22.62 6.44
CA LEU A 391 -0.27 -23.44 5.88
C LEU A 391 -0.62 -24.56 6.84
N SER A 392 -1.93 -24.73 7.04
CA SER A 392 -2.47 -25.81 7.85
C SER A 392 -2.07 -27.17 7.27
N PRO A 393 -1.66 -28.15 8.09
CA PRO A 393 -1.30 -29.49 7.59
C PRO A 393 -2.47 -30.20 6.88
N ASP A 394 -3.71 -29.86 7.26
CA ASP A 394 -4.94 -30.38 6.63
C ASP A 394 -5.23 -29.74 5.26
N GLY A 395 -4.57 -28.61 4.95
CA GLY A 395 -4.71 -27.89 3.69
C GLY A 395 -3.91 -28.54 2.56
N LYS A 396 -4.60 -28.99 1.51
CA LYS A 396 -3.98 -29.67 0.35
C LYS A 396 -3.32 -28.74 -0.68
N ASN A 397 -3.53 -27.44 -0.57
CA ASN A 397 -3.13 -26.45 -1.59
C ASN A 397 -1.94 -25.61 -1.11
N THR A 398 -1.16 -25.09 -2.05
CA THR A 398 -0.23 -24.00 -1.78
C THR A 398 -0.98 -22.67 -1.64
N ALA A 399 -0.31 -21.67 -1.07
CA ALA A 399 -0.79 -20.30 -1.03
C ALA A 399 0.26 -19.38 -1.64
N TRP A 400 -0.06 -18.11 -1.77
CA TRP A 400 0.84 -17.09 -2.29
C TRP A 400 0.95 -15.97 -1.27
N VAL A 401 2.16 -15.44 -1.08
CA VAL A 401 2.37 -14.21 -0.30
C VAL A 401 2.77 -13.07 -1.24
N SER A 402 2.30 -11.86 -0.96
CA SER A 402 2.74 -10.61 -1.61
C SER A 402 3.00 -9.51 -0.58
N PHE A 403 3.77 -8.51 -1.01
CA PHE A 403 4.36 -7.45 -0.19
C PHE A 403 4.03 -6.10 -0.83
N ASP A 404 3.17 -5.28 -0.20
CA ASP A 404 2.64 -4.03 -0.80
C ASP A 404 2.11 -4.23 -2.25
N GLY A 405 1.45 -5.37 -2.51
CA GLY A 405 0.94 -5.77 -3.82
C GLY A 405 2.00 -6.20 -4.85
N ARG A 406 3.28 -6.33 -4.45
CA ARG A 406 4.43 -6.71 -5.29
C ARG A 406 5.06 -8.03 -4.82
N GLN A 407 6.09 -8.48 -5.56
CA GLN A 407 6.98 -9.60 -5.20
C GLN A 407 6.24 -10.88 -4.78
N ARG A 408 5.21 -11.25 -5.57
CA ARG A 408 4.37 -12.41 -5.25
C ARG A 408 5.18 -13.71 -5.35
N GLN A 409 5.09 -14.55 -4.33
CA GLN A 409 5.82 -15.82 -4.27
C GLN A 409 4.96 -16.94 -3.67
N GLU A 410 5.12 -18.16 -4.18
CA GLU A 410 4.44 -19.34 -3.63
C GLU A 410 4.96 -19.68 -2.24
N ILE A 411 4.06 -20.09 -1.36
CA ILE A 411 4.26 -20.62 -0.01
C ILE A 411 3.70 -22.05 0.03
N ARG A 412 4.49 -22.99 0.54
CA ARG A 412 4.16 -24.42 0.60
C ARG A 412 4.10 -24.91 2.04
N GLN A 413 3.57 -26.10 2.28
CA GLN A 413 3.55 -26.70 3.63
C GLN A 413 4.97 -26.75 4.24
N GLY A 414 5.11 -26.37 5.51
CA GLY A 414 6.39 -26.28 6.22
C GLY A 414 7.09 -24.91 6.13
N ASP A 415 6.76 -24.10 5.12
CA ASP A 415 7.21 -22.72 5.03
C ASP A 415 6.51 -21.85 6.10
N ARG A 416 7.09 -20.69 6.40
CA ARG A 416 6.58 -19.75 7.42
C ARG A 416 6.73 -18.31 6.95
N VAL A 417 5.72 -17.49 7.18
CA VAL A 417 5.77 -16.03 7.01
C VAL A 417 5.60 -15.39 8.38
N GLN A 418 6.57 -14.59 8.82
CA GLN A 418 6.56 -13.93 10.12
C GLN A 418 6.61 -12.41 9.93
N PRO A 419 5.48 -11.69 9.99
CA PRO A 419 5.44 -10.24 10.04
C PRO A 419 5.48 -9.71 11.49
N TRP A 420 6.25 -8.64 11.73
CA TRP A 420 6.27 -7.89 12.99
C TRP A 420 6.52 -6.39 12.73
N GLU A 421 6.06 -5.52 13.62
CA GLU A 421 6.28 -4.07 13.52
C GLU A 421 7.69 -3.67 14.01
N MET A 422 8.22 -2.53 13.54
CA MET A 422 9.56 -2.03 13.86
C MET A 422 9.56 -0.76 14.71
#